data_AF-A0ABD4PSS6-F1
#
_entry.id   AF-A0ABD4PSS6-F1
#
_cell.length_a   1.000
_cell.length_b   1.000
_cell.length_c   1.000
_cell.angle_alpha   90.00
_cell.angle_beta   90.00
_cell.angle_gamma   90.00
#
_symmetry.space_group_name_H-M   'P 1'
#
loop_
_entity.id
_entity.type
_entity.pdbx_description
1 polymer ?
#
loop_
_entity_poly.entity_id
_entity_poly.type
_entity_poly.pdbx_seq_one_letter_code
_entity_poly.pdbx_strand_id
1 'polypeptide(L)'
;LKEITSNEELTDLQEIHFIELPKFNEIGNKEYVENVEKMDALEKWLEFLVEPESNTVRQLELSNEEIKLAKSELYRLSMDSKEREQYNMREKAIYDRISALENAEAKGKIERELELIKESLNQGLEISLISKITGLSEEEILKIKKDI
;
A
#
# COMPACT_ATOMS: atom_id res chain seq x y z
N LEU A 1 5.14 -14.28 -36.93
CA LEU A 1 4.03 -15.12 -37.46
C LEU A 1 4.15 -15.18 -38.99
N LYS A 2 3.68 -16.22 -39.68
CA LYS A 2 3.66 -16.29 -41.16
C LYS A 2 2.23 -16.40 -41.69
N GLU A 3 1.94 -15.72 -42.79
CA GLU A 3 0.66 -15.87 -43.48
C GLU A 3 0.60 -17.26 -44.13
N ILE A 4 -0.54 -17.94 -44.04
CA ILE A 4 -0.66 -19.37 -44.35
C ILE A 4 -0.65 -19.62 -45.86
N THR A 5 -1.06 -18.62 -46.65
CA THR A 5 -1.23 -18.72 -48.10
C THR A 5 0.01 -18.26 -48.88
N SER A 6 0.65 -17.19 -48.43
CA SER A 6 1.81 -16.55 -49.06
C SER A 6 3.13 -16.96 -48.41
N ASN A 7 3.07 -17.54 -47.19
CA ASN A 7 4.22 -17.91 -46.37
C ASN A 7 5.17 -16.73 -46.05
N GLU A 8 4.67 -15.50 -46.21
CA GLU A 8 5.40 -14.29 -45.86
C GLU A 8 5.41 -14.11 -44.34
N GLU A 9 6.57 -13.73 -43.82
CA GLU A 9 6.71 -13.34 -42.43
C GLU A 9 5.96 -12.02 -42.20
N LEU A 10 4.93 -12.06 -41.34
CA LEU A 10 3.99 -10.97 -41.07
C LEU A 10 4.63 -9.73 -40.39
N THR A 11 5.96 -9.62 -40.38
CA THR A 11 6.82 -8.48 -39.99
C THR A 11 6.96 -8.18 -38.48
N ASP A 12 8.05 -7.50 -38.12
CA ASP A 12 8.36 -6.97 -36.77
C ASP A 12 7.54 -5.71 -36.39
N LEU A 13 6.51 -5.38 -37.17
CA LEU A 13 5.70 -4.16 -36.99
C LEU A 13 4.67 -4.26 -35.87
N GLN A 14 4.24 -5.47 -35.51
CA GLN A 14 3.20 -5.69 -34.51
C GLN A 14 3.41 -7.00 -33.77
N GLU A 15 3.34 -6.94 -32.44
CA GLU A 15 3.28 -8.11 -31.57
C GLU A 15 1.84 -8.28 -31.05
N ILE A 16 1.33 -9.51 -31.07
CA ILE A 16 -0.03 -9.85 -30.62
C ILE A 16 0.08 -11.01 -29.63
N HIS A 17 -0.38 -10.79 -28.40
CA HIS A 17 -0.47 -11.82 -27.38
C HIS A 17 -1.91 -12.30 -27.25
N PHE A 18 -2.10 -13.62 -27.19
CA PHE A 18 -3.39 -14.23 -26.88
C PHE A 18 -3.35 -14.72 -25.43
N ILE A 19 -4.22 -14.18 -24.59
CA ILE A 19 -4.27 -14.50 -23.17
C ILE A 19 -5.67 -14.98 -22.81
N GLU A 20 -5.74 -16.17 -22.22
CA GLU A 20 -6.97 -16.74 -21.71
C GLU A 20 -7.11 -16.39 -20.23
N LEU A 21 -7.93 -15.38 -19.91
CA LEU A 21 -8.15 -14.92 -18.53
C LEU A 21 -8.52 -16.04 -17.54
N PRO A 22 -9.35 -17.05 -17.89
CA PRO A 22 -9.65 -18.14 -16.95
C PRO A 22 -8.42 -18.93 -16.50
N LYS A 23 -7.44 -19.11 -17.41
CA LYS A 23 -6.20 -19.86 -17.11
C LYS A 23 -5.27 -19.10 -16.17
N PHE A 24 -5.36 -17.77 -16.13
CA PHE A 24 -4.62 -16.96 -15.16
C PHE A 24 -4.96 -17.35 -13.72
N ASN A 25 -6.25 -17.57 -13.44
CA ASN A 25 -6.74 -18.02 -12.14
C ASN A 25 -6.39 -19.48 -11.80
N GLU A 26 -6.16 -20.31 -12.82
CA GLU A 26 -5.79 -21.74 -12.65
C GLU A 26 -4.28 -21.93 -12.46
N ILE A 27 -3.46 -21.09 -13.10
CA ILE A 27 -1.99 -21.15 -13.04
C ILE A 27 -1.46 -20.34 -11.84
N GLY A 28 -2.15 -19.25 -11.48
CA GLY A 28 -1.82 -18.42 -10.34
C GLY A 28 -2.33 -19.04 -9.05
N ASN A 29 -1.43 -19.62 -8.26
CA ASN A 29 -1.66 -19.85 -6.83
C ASN A 29 -2.14 -18.54 -6.21
N LYS A 30 -3.46 -18.42 -5.95
CA LYS A 30 -4.08 -17.33 -5.17
C LYS A 30 -3.45 -17.10 -3.79
N GLU A 31 -2.53 -17.97 -3.39
CA GLU A 31 -1.78 -17.94 -2.14
C GLU A 31 -0.48 -17.08 -2.18
N TYR A 32 -0.06 -16.56 -3.35
CA TYR A 32 1.17 -15.76 -3.46
C TYR A 32 1.01 -14.49 -4.28
N VAL A 33 0.27 -13.51 -3.76
CA VAL A 33 0.54 -12.10 -4.10
C VAL A 33 0.73 -11.33 -2.80
N GLU A 34 1.72 -11.73 -2.02
CA GLU A 34 2.11 -11.01 -0.79
C GLU A 34 2.79 -9.66 -1.11
N ASN A 35 3.19 -9.42 -2.36
CA ASN A 35 3.81 -8.15 -2.74
C ASN A 35 3.51 -7.73 -4.19
N VAL A 36 2.65 -6.72 -4.35
CA VAL A 36 2.33 -6.02 -5.62
C VAL A 36 3.55 -5.43 -6.33
N GLU A 37 4.65 -5.15 -5.62
CA GLU A 37 5.88 -4.62 -6.20
C GLU A 37 6.62 -5.64 -7.08
N LYS A 38 6.41 -6.94 -6.83
CA LYS A 38 7.07 -8.02 -7.59
C LYS A 38 6.34 -8.37 -8.88
N MET A 39 5.10 -7.90 -9.05
CA MET A 39 4.31 -8.17 -10.24
C MET A 39 4.87 -7.39 -11.44
N ASP A 40 4.95 -8.05 -12.58
CA ASP A 40 5.24 -7.39 -13.85
C ASP A 40 4.04 -6.57 -14.34
N ALA A 41 4.22 -5.82 -15.43
CA ALA A 41 3.16 -4.97 -15.97
C ALA A 41 1.95 -5.80 -16.46
N LEU A 42 2.19 -6.96 -17.08
CA LEU A 42 1.12 -7.80 -17.62
C LEU A 42 0.29 -8.42 -16.50
N GLU A 43 0.94 -8.95 -15.46
CA GLU A 43 0.29 -9.52 -14.27
C GLU A 43 -0.62 -8.49 -13.59
N LYS A 44 -0.16 -7.23 -13.48
CA LYS A 44 -0.96 -6.13 -12.92
C LYS A 44 -2.21 -5.85 -13.75
N TRP A 45 -2.08 -5.83 -15.07
CA TRP A 45 -3.21 -5.64 -15.97
C TRP A 45 -4.16 -6.84 -15.97
N LEU A 46 -3.65 -8.07 -15.90
CA LEU A 46 -4.47 -9.27 -15.82
C LEU A 46 -5.28 -9.32 -14.52
N GLU A 47 -4.66 -9.01 -13.38
CA GLU A 47 -5.35 -8.91 -12.09
C GLU A 47 -6.49 -7.88 -12.17
N PHE A 48 -6.24 -6.70 -12.75
CA PHE A 48 -7.26 -5.68 -12.97
C PHE A 48 -8.39 -6.14 -13.90
N LEU A 49 -8.07 -6.81 -15.02
CA LEU A 49 -9.06 -7.29 -15.98
C LEU A 49 -9.91 -8.45 -15.46
N VAL A 50 -9.34 -9.28 -14.57
CA VAL A 50 -10.03 -10.42 -13.97
C VAL A 50 -10.94 -9.99 -12.83
N GLU A 51 -10.44 -9.21 -11.89
CA GLU A 51 -11.19 -8.75 -10.72
C GLU A 51 -10.80 -7.31 -10.33
N PRO A 52 -11.36 -6.28 -10.97
CA PRO A 52 -10.98 -4.87 -10.74
C PRO A 52 -11.26 -4.39 -9.29
N GLU A 53 -12.06 -5.14 -8.54
CA GLU A 53 -12.42 -4.86 -7.14
C GLU A 53 -11.55 -5.58 -6.10
N SER A 54 -10.60 -6.42 -6.54
CA SER A 54 -9.77 -7.24 -5.65
C SER A 54 -8.91 -6.39 -4.71
N ASN A 55 -8.50 -6.95 -3.58
CA ASN A 55 -7.59 -6.26 -2.67
C ASN A 55 -6.23 -5.97 -3.32
N THR A 56 -5.78 -6.85 -4.22
CA THR A 56 -4.55 -6.67 -5.00
C THR A 56 -4.66 -5.43 -5.88
N VAL A 57 -5.76 -5.27 -6.63
CA VAL A 57 -5.99 -4.09 -7.46
C VAL A 57 -6.01 -2.82 -6.62
N ARG A 58 -6.63 -2.84 -5.44
CA ARG A 58 -6.64 -1.69 -4.51
C ARG A 58 -5.22 -1.29 -4.09
N GLN A 59 -4.33 -2.25 -3.85
CA GLN A 59 -2.93 -1.97 -3.54
C GLN A 59 -2.18 -1.44 -4.78
N LEU A 60 -2.50 -1.97 -5.96
CA LEU A 60 -1.93 -1.48 -7.22
C LEU A 60 -2.30 -0.01 -7.48
N GLU A 61 -3.50 0.43 -7.12
CA GLU A 61 -3.88 1.84 -7.26
C GLU A 61 -3.00 2.82 -6.47
N LEU A 62 -2.39 2.37 -5.38
CA LEU A 62 -1.48 3.19 -4.56
C LEU A 62 -0.11 3.38 -5.22
N SER A 63 0.29 2.45 -6.10
CA SER A 63 1.65 2.37 -6.66
C SER A 63 1.69 2.49 -8.19
N ASN A 64 0.56 2.36 -8.87
CA ASN A 64 0.42 2.40 -10.32
C ASN A 64 -0.71 3.34 -10.76
N GLU A 65 -0.34 4.52 -11.25
CA GLU A 65 -1.27 5.55 -11.71
C GLU A 65 -2.10 5.12 -12.94
N GLU A 66 -1.58 4.25 -13.82
CA GLU A 66 -2.32 3.79 -15.00
C GLU A 66 -3.51 2.91 -14.60
N ILE A 67 -3.30 2.00 -13.64
CA ILE A 67 -4.36 1.14 -13.10
C ILE A 67 -5.42 1.98 -12.38
N LYS A 68 -4.99 2.99 -11.63
CA LYS A 68 -5.89 3.93 -10.94
C LYS A 68 -6.76 4.72 -11.92
N LEU A 69 -6.17 5.21 -13.01
CA LEU A 69 -6.91 5.91 -14.08
C LEU A 69 -7.87 4.96 -14.80
N ALA A 70 -7.43 3.75 -15.14
CA ALA A 70 -8.28 2.74 -15.79
C ALA A 70 -9.49 2.38 -14.92
N LYS A 71 -9.31 2.24 -13.61
CA LYS A 71 -10.41 1.99 -12.67
C LYS A 71 -11.37 3.17 -12.55
N SER A 72 -10.83 4.38 -12.46
CA SER A 72 -11.66 5.61 -12.45
C SER A 72 -12.53 5.70 -13.70
N GLU A 73 -11.95 5.36 -14.85
CA GLU A 73 -12.64 5.33 -16.12
C GLU A 73 -13.69 4.20 -16.20
N LEU A 74 -13.37 3.02 -15.68
CA LEU A 74 -14.32 1.91 -15.53
C LEU A 74 -15.55 2.35 -14.73
N TYR A 75 -15.37 3.05 -13.61
CA TYR A 75 -16.49 3.61 -12.82
C TYR A 75 -17.25 4.72 -13.51
N ARG A 76 -16.56 5.55 -14.31
CA ARG A 76 -17.19 6.58 -15.13
C ARG A 76 -18.11 5.95 -16.17
N LEU A 77 -17.63 4.90 -16.84
CA LEU A 77 -18.34 4.16 -17.87
C LEU A 77 -19.48 3.29 -17.29
N SER A 78 -19.32 2.75 -16.08
CA SER A 78 -20.32 1.89 -15.43
C SER A 78 -21.64 2.62 -15.11
N MET A 79 -21.67 3.95 -15.08
CA MET A 79 -22.83 4.81 -14.71
C MET A 79 -23.47 4.52 -13.34
N ASP A 80 -23.14 3.45 -12.63
CA ASP A 80 -23.73 3.11 -11.34
C ASP A 80 -23.13 3.97 -10.21
N SER A 81 -23.87 5.00 -9.81
CA SER A 81 -23.50 5.89 -8.71
C SER A 81 -23.39 5.16 -7.38
N LYS A 82 -24.14 4.07 -7.20
CA LYS A 82 -24.16 3.33 -5.95
C LYS A 82 -22.88 2.52 -5.75
N GLU A 83 -22.38 1.90 -6.81
CA GLU A 83 -21.07 1.22 -6.81
C GLU A 83 -19.94 2.19 -6.50
N ARG A 84 -19.95 3.41 -7.09
CA ARG A 84 -18.96 4.45 -6.78
C ARG A 84 -18.98 4.88 -5.32
N GLU A 85 -20.16 5.07 -4.74
CA GLU A 85 -20.28 5.44 -3.32
C GLU A 85 -19.75 4.34 -2.41
N GLN A 86 -20.11 3.08 -2.68
CA GLN A 86 -19.60 1.93 -1.93
C GLN A 86 -18.08 1.79 -2.04
N TYR A 87 -17.51 2.07 -3.21
CA TYR A 87 -16.06 2.08 -3.39
C TYR A 87 -15.39 3.13 -2.51
N ASN A 88 -15.82 4.38 -2.63
CA ASN A 88 -15.28 5.50 -1.85
C ASN A 88 -15.39 5.24 -0.34
N MET A 89 -16.49 4.62 0.12
CA MET A 89 -16.64 4.21 1.51
C MET A 89 -15.60 3.16 1.94
N ARG A 90 -15.33 2.15 1.10
CA ARG A 90 -14.33 1.11 1.38
C ARG A 90 -12.92 1.71 1.39
N GLU A 91 -12.60 2.54 0.40
CA GLU A 91 -11.32 3.24 0.32
C GLU A 91 -11.10 4.12 1.56
N LYS A 92 -12.10 4.92 1.94
CA LYS A 92 -12.06 5.73 3.16
C LYS A 92 -11.81 4.88 4.41
N ALA A 93 -12.50 3.75 4.55
CA ALA A 93 -12.33 2.87 5.71
C ALA A 93 -10.91 2.28 5.81
N ILE A 94 -10.27 1.99 4.67
CA ILE A 94 -8.88 1.53 4.62
C ILE A 94 -7.94 2.63 5.08
N TYR A 95 -8.07 3.84 4.53
CA TYR A 95 -7.22 4.98 4.94
C TYR A 95 -7.43 5.36 6.41
N ASP A 96 -8.67 5.35 6.90
CA ASP A 96 -8.97 5.60 8.30
C ASP A 96 -8.26 4.56 9.20
N ARG A 97 -8.24 3.29 8.79
CA ARG A 97 -7.53 2.22 9.53
C ARG A 97 -6.02 2.42 9.51
N ILE A 98 -5.43 2.73 8.35
CA ILE A 98 -3.99 2.99 8.23
C ILE A 98 -3.60 4.17 9.12
N SER A 99 -4.32 5.28 8.99
CA SER A 99 -4.07 6.49 9.78
C SER A 99 -4.23 6.23 11.29
N ALA A 100 -5.22 5.42 11.69
CA ALA A 100 -5.41 5.05 13.08
C ALA A 100 -4.24 4.20 13.62
N LEU A 101 -3.73 3.25 12.84
CA LEU A 101 -2.58 2.42 13.22
C LEU A 101 -1.30 3.28 13.34
N GLU A 102 -1.00 4.11 12.35
CA GLU A 102 0.15 5.02 12.38
C GLU A 102 0.08 5.98 13.57
N ASN A 103 -1.10 6.54 13.85
CA ASN A 103 -1.30 7.41 15.00
C ASN A 103 -1.09 6.66 16.33
N ALA A 104 -1.60 5.43 16.44
CA ALA A 104 -1.44 4.60 17.63
C ALA A 104 0.04 4.23 17.86
N GLU A 105 0.78 3.88 16.81
CA GLU A 105 2.21 3.56 16.91
C GLU A 105 3.03 4.80 17.31
N ALA A 106 2.78 5.95 16.67
CA ALA A 106 3.44 7.20 17.01
C ALA A 106 3.18 7.62 18.48
N LYS A 107 1.93 7.54 18.93
CA LYS A 107 1.56 7.82 20.33
C LYS A 107 2.24 6.84 21.28
N GLY A 108 2.20 5.54 21.00
CA GLY A 108 2.82 4.52 21.85
C GLY A 108 4.32 4.74 22.01
N LYS A 109 5.03 5.16 20.95
CA LYS A 109 6.46 5.50 21.02
C LYS A 109 6.72 6.70 21.94
N ILE A 110 5.93 7.77 21.80
CA ILE A 110 6.05 8.98 22.62
C ILE A 110 5.73 8.67 24.09
N GLU A 111 4.63 7.95 24.35
CA GLU A 111 4.23 7.57 25.71
C GLU A 111 5.30 6.71 26.40
N ARG A 112 5.86 5.73 25.68
CA ARG A 112 6.94 4.88 26.17
C ARG A 112 8.21 5.67 26.52
N GLU A 113 8.58 6.62 25.67
CA GLU A 113 9.74 7.48 25.90
C GLU A 113 9.53 8.41 27.09
N LEU A 114 8.34 8.99 27.25
CA LEU A 114 7.98 9.81 28.41
C LEU A 114 7.99 8.98 29.70
N GLU A 115 7.39 7.78 29.70
CA GLU A 115 7.42 6.89 30.87
C GLU A 115 8.84 6.52 31.27
N LEU A 116 9.71 6.20 30.30
CA LEU A 116 11.12 5.89 30.56
C LEU A 116 11.84 7.06 31.24
N ILE A 117 11.62 8.30 30.79
CA ILE A 117 12.23 9.50 31.36
C ILE A 117 11.71 9.74 32.78
N LYS A 118 10.39 9.63 32.99
CA LYS A 118 9.76 9.81 34.31
C LYS A 118 10.32 8.80 35.33
N GLU A 119 10.38 7.53 34.95
CA GLU A 119 10.91 6.46 35.80
C GLU A 119 12.40 6.67 36.10
N SER A 120 13.19 7.05 35.10
CA SER A 120 14.61 7.35 35.25
C SER A 120 14.87 8.52 36.22
N LEU A 121 14.08 9.59 36.12
CA LEU A 121 14.14 10.73 37.04
C LEU A 121 13.73 10.34 38.46
N ASN A 122 12.69 9.52 38.62
CA ASN A 122 12.23 9.01 39.92
C ASN A 122 13.29 8.12 40.59
N GLN A 123 14.04 7.35 39.82
CA GLN A 123 15.17 6.55 40.31
C GLN A 123 16.43 7.38 40.62
N GLY A 124 16.40 8.70 40.38
CA GLY A 124 17.49 9.61 40.67
C GLY A 124 18.66 9.55 39.69
N LEU A 125 18.44 9.02 38.48
CA LEU A 125 19.46 9.05 37.43
C LEU A 125 19.78 10.50 37.03
N GLU A 126 21.06 10.77 36.75
CA GLU A 126 21.48 12.09 36.30
C GLU A 126 20.93 12.43 34.91
N ILE A 127 20.56 13.69 34.71
CA ILE A 127 19.99 14.20 33.46
C ILE A 127 20.94 13.94 32.28
N SER A 128 22.26 14.07 32.50
CA SER A 128 23.29 13.80 31.49
C SER A 128 23.31 12.33 31.02
N LEU A 129 22.98 11.39 31.91
CA LEU A 129 22.89 9.96 31.58
C LEU A 129 21.57 9.65 30.88
N ILE A 130 20.46 10.23 31.32
CA ILE A 130 19.15 10.09 30.67
C ILE A 130 19.24 10.63 29.22
N SER A 131 19.86 11.79 29.03
CA SER A 131 20.11 12.38 27.70
C SER A 131 20.88 11.44 26.78
N LYS A 132 21.90 10.73 27.29
CA LYS A 132 22.64 9.74 26.50
C LYS A 132 21.82 8.49 26.15
N ILE A 133 20.91 8.06 27.03
CA ILE A 133 20.10 6.86 26.83
C ILE A 133 18.96 7.12 25.84
N THR A 134 18.28 8.27 25.96
CA THR A 134 17.12 8.61 25.13
C THR A 134 17.49 9.37 23.87
N GLY A 135 18.66 10.01 23.83
CA GLY A 135 19.07 10.89 22.74
C GLY A 135 18.44 12.28 22.77
N LEU A 136 17.62 12.58 23.78
CA LEU A 136 17.02 13.89 23.99
C LEU A 136 18.00 14.87 24.62
N SER A 137 17.81 16.16 24.36
CA SER A 137 18.57 17.22 25.01
C SER A 137 18.24 17.31 26.50
N GLU A 138 19.20 17.77 27.30
CA GLU A 138 18.97 18.02 28.73
C GLU A 138 17.83 19.04 28.96
N GLU A 139 17.65 20.00 28.04
CA GLU A 139 16.55 20.97 28.07
C GLU A 139 15.17 20.31 27.92
N GLU A 140 15.03 19.34 27.02
CA GLU A 140 13.79 18.58 26.84
C GLU A 140 13.45 17.74 28.07
N ILE A 141 14.46 17.08 28.65
CA ILE A 141 14.30 16.30 29.89
C ILE A 141 13.92 17.23 31.06
N LEU A 142 14.50 18.44 31.13
CA LEU A 142 14.16 19.43 32.14
C LEU A 142 12.73 19.97 32.00
N LYS A 143 12.21 20.10 30.78
CA LYS A 143 10.79 20.44 30.56
C LYS A 143 9.89 19.34 31.08
N ILE A 144 10.17 18.09 30.73
CA ILE A 144 9.41 16.93 31.21
C ILE A 144 9.44 16.87 32.74
N LYS A 145 10.59 17.13 33.36
CA LYS A 145 10.74 17.19 34.82
C LYS A 145 9.86 18.26 35.50
N LYS A 146 9.57 19.38 34.81
CA LYS A 146 8.70 20.44 35.35
C LYS A 146 7.22 20.11 35.26
N ASP A 147 6.86 19.20 34.35
CA ASP A 147 5.48 18.77 34.10
C ASP A 147 5.08 17.49 34.87
N ILE A 148 5.99 16.96 35.70
CA ILE A 148 5.77 15.87 36.68
C ILE A 148 5.47 16.49 38.04
#